data_AF-A0AAW1N5Z7-F1
#
_entry.id   AF-A0AAW1N5Z7-F1
#
_cell.length_a   1.000
_cell.length_b   1.000
_cell.length_c   1.000
_cell.angle_alpha   90.00
_cell.angle_beta   90.00
_cell.angle_gamma   90.00
#
_symmetry.space_group_name_H-M   'P 1'
#
loop_
_entity.id
_entity.type
_entity.pdbx_description
1 polymer ?
#
loop_
_entity_poly.entity_id
_entity_poly.type
_entity_poly.pdbx_seq_one_letter_code
_entity_poly.pdbx_strand_id
1 'polypeptide(L)'
;MSFYEDFSVRGIRVDRVQPGIVVCAFTVPPRLIDMNGNLSSGAIVNLVDEVGYSVIREEGLPMSVSVTMSISYVSTAKVDDKSEVMASLLGQKGSIFRTIVSLKSKASGKTIAEG
;
A
#
# COMPACT_ATOMS: atom_id res chain seq x y z
N MET A 1 12.26 -5.83 -12.40
CA MET A 1 11.12 -6.12 -11.53
C MET A 1 11.06 -7.64 -11.39
N SER A 2 11.02 -8.14 -10.15
CA SER A 2 10.97 -9.58 -9.87
C SER A 2 9.58 -10.16 -10.12
N PHE A 3 9.46 -11.49 -10.18
CA PHE A 3 8.14 -12.15 -10.28
C PHE A 3 7.20 -11.74 -9.15
N TYR A 4 7.72 -11.64 -7.93
CA TYR A 4 6.90 -11.34 -6.75
C TYR A 4 6.35 -9.90 -6.79
N GLU A 5 7.15 -8.94 -7.23
CA GLU A 5 6.72 -7.56 -7.42
C GLU A 5 5.56 -7.47 -8.42
N ASP A 6 5.66 -8.14 -9.57
CA ASP A 6 4.56 -8.14 -10.56
C ASP A 6 3.32 -8.87 -10.03
N PHE A 7 3.52 -10.01 -9.37
CA PHE A 7 2.46 -10.79 -8.75
C PHE A 7 1.69 -10.00 -7.69
N SER A 8 2.38 -9.24 -6.85
CA SER A 8 1.79 -8.52 -5.72
C SER A 8 0.99 -7.32 -6.18
N VAL A 9 1.51 -6.51 -7.12
CA VAL A 9 0.85 -5.26 -7.55
C VAL A 9 -0.18 -5.46 -8.66
N ARG A 10 -0.29 -6.64 -9.27
CA ARG A 10 -1.21 -6.89 -10.38
C ARG A 10 -2.66 -6.53 -10.05
N GLY A 11 -3.26 -5.64 -10.84
CA GLY A 11 -4.64 -5.19 -10.66
C GLY A 11 -4.81 -4.02 -9.69
N ILE A 12 -3.73 -3.52 -9.09
CA ILE A 12 -3.71 -2.19 -8.47
C ILE A 12 -3.81 -1.14 -9.58
N ARG A 13 -4.70 -0.16 -9.38
CA ARG A 13 -4.86 0.99 -10.26
C ARG A 13 -4.47 2.25 -9.51
N VAL A 14 -3.65 3.09 -10.13
CA VAL A 14 -3.33 4.41 -9.58
C VAL A 14 -4.46 5.36 -9.94
N ASP A 15 -5.20 5.83 -8.93
CA ASP A 15 -6.33 6.74 -9.10
C ASP A 15 -5.85 8.20 -9.10
N ARG A 16 -4.81 8.53 -8.31
CA ARG A 16 -4.31 9.91 -8.16
C ARG A 16 -2.84 9.94 -7.77
N VAL A 17 -2.08 10.83 -8.41
CA VAL A 17 -0.70 11.18 -8.03
C VAL A 17 -0.60 12.69 -7.87
N GLN A 18 -0.12 13.14 -6.72
CA GLN A 18 0.16 14.53 -6.39
C GLN A 18 1.46 14.60 -5.58
N PRO A 19 2.13 15.77 -5.50
CA PRO A 19 3.29 15.92 -4.63
C PRO A 19 2.97 15.49 -3.20
N GLY A 20 3.68 14.48 -2.71
CA GLY A 20 3.50 13.93 -1.36
C GLY A 20 2.27 13.05 -1.15
N ILE A 21 1.48 12.71 -2.18
CA ILE A 21 0.29 11.85 -2.05
C ILE A 21 0.14 10.94 -3.27
N VAL A 22 -0.05 9.65 -3.04
CA VAL A 22 -0.45 8.66 -4.05
C VAL A 22 -1.69 7.94 -3.55
N VAL A 23 -2.69 7.81 -4.41
CA VAL A 23 -3.93 7.06 -4.13
C VAL A 23 -4.07 5.98 -5.19
N CYS A 24 -4.25 4.75 -4.72
CA CYS A 24 -4.50 3.60 -5.57
C CYS A 24 -5.77 2.87 -5.12
N ALA A 25 -6.37 2.11 -6.02
CA ALA A 25 -7.51 1.26 -5.74
C ALA A 25 -7.31 -0.13 -6.32
N PHE A 26 -7.91 -1.12 -5.67
CA PHE A 26 -7.93 -2.49 -6.15
C PHE A 26 -9.16 -3.23 -5.64
N THR A 27 -9.45 -4.35 -6.28
CA THR A 27 -10.39 -5.35 -5.76
C THR A 27 -9.55 -6.47 -5.17
N VAL A 28 -9.82 -6.89 -3.93
CA VAL A 28 -9.03 -7.89 -3.22
C VAL A 28 -8.99 -9.19 -4.06
N PRO A 29 -7.82 -9.54 -4.62
CA PRO A 29 -7.76 -10.65 -5.56
C PRO A 29 -7.63 -11.99 -4.82
N PRO A 30 -8.18 -13.09 -5.36
CA PRO A 30 -8.08 -14.42 -4.73
C PRO A 30 -6.66 -14.89 -4.46
N ARG A 31 -5.66 -14.37 -5.18
CA ARG A 31 -4.25 -14.76 -5.02
C ARG A 31 -3.54 -14.15 -3.81
N LEU A 32 -4.15 -13.16 -3.15
CA LEU A 32 -3.56 -12.42 -2.01
C LEU A 32 -4.27 -12.69 -0.68
N ILE A 33 -5.22 -13.64 -0.65
CA ILE A 33 -6.00 -13.94 0.54
C ILE A 33 -5.34 -15.00 1.44
N ASP A 34 -5.68 -14.98 2.71
CA ASP A 34 -5.36 -16.02 3.69
C ASP A 34 -6.37 -17.20 3.64
N MET A 35 -6.16 -18.19 4.51
CA MET A 35 -7.05 -19.36 4.65
C MET A 35 -8.50 -19.02 5.05
N ASN A 36 -8.75 -17.81 5.57
CA ASN A 36 -10.07 -17.34 5.97
C ASN A 36 -10.75 -16.50 4.87
N GLY A 37 -10.10 -16.35 3.71
CA GLY A 37 -10.58 -15.54 2.60
C GLY A 37 -10.43 -14.02 2.83
N ASN A 38 -9.63 -13.61 3.79
CA ASN A 38 -9.30 -12.19 4.02
C ASN A 38 -8.01 -11.83 3.28
N LEU A 39 -7.85 -10.57 2.88
CA LEU A 39 -6.56 -10.05 2.43
C LEU A 39 -5.48 -10.38 3.47
N SER A 40 -4.47 -11.15 3.05
CA SER A 40 -3.44 -11.64 3.95
C SER A 40 -2.59 -10.51 4.53
N SER A 41 -2.07 -10.71 5.74
CA SER A 41 -1.14 -9.76 6.37
C SER A 41 0.10 -9.53 5.49
N GLY A 42 0.64 -10.57 4.86
CA GLY A 42 1.77 -10.44 3.92
C GLY A 42 1.45 -9.55 2.71
N ALA A 43 0.24 -9.64 2.16
CA ALA A 43 -0.20 -8.75 1.09
C ALA A 43 -0.35 -7.30 1.57
N ILE A 44 -0.85 -7.08 2.80
CA ILE A 44 -0.94 -5.75 3.40
C ILE A 44 0.46 -5.15 3.62
N VAL A 45 1.41 -5.92 4.16
CA VAL A 45 2.80 -5.49 4.34
C VAL A 45 3.41 -5.04 3.01
N ASN A 46 3.24 -5.83 1.95
CA ASN A 46 3.72 -5.48 0.62
C ASN A 46 3.07 -4.22 0.07
N LEU A 47 1.76 -4.04 0.27
CA LEU A 47 1.05 -2.83 -0.17
C LEU A 47 1.56 -1.57 0.55
N VAL A 48 1.79 -1.67 1.86
CA VAL A 48 2.36 -0.55 2.64
C VAL A 48 3.76 -0.20 2.11
N ASP A 49 4.60 -1.20 1.85
CA ASP A 49 5.96 -0.98 1.34
C ASP A 49 5.98 -0.35 -0.06
N GLU A 50 5.32 -0.99 -1.03
CA GLU A 50 5.30 -0.55 -2.44
C GLU A 50 4.64 0.82 -2.61
N VAL A 51 3.46 1.01 -2.00
CA VAL A 51 2.72 2.28 -2.15
C VAL A 51 3.36 3.37 -1.29
N GLY A 52 3.90 3.03 -0.11
CA GLY A 52 4.63 3.96 0.74
C GLY A 52 5.87 4.53 0.03
N TYR A 53 6.67 3.67 -0.61
CA TYR A 53 7.81 4.10 -1.41
C TYR A 53 7.41 4.96 -2.62
N SER A 54 6.27 4.68 -3.25
CA SER A 54 5.83 5.40 -4.46
C SER A 54 5.68 6.93 -4.27
N VAL A 55 5.40 7.39 -3.04
CA VAL A 55 5.21 8.81 -2.73
C VAL A 55 6.50 9.62 -2.78
N ILE A 56 7.64 8.98 -2.53
CA ILE A 56 8.96 9.62 -2.48
C ILE A 56 9.80 9.33 -3.73
N ARG A 57 9.26 8.55 -4.67
CA ARG A 57 9.98 8.16 -5.88
C ARG A 57 10.08 9.35 -6.83
N GLU A 58 11.30 9.66 -7.24
CA GLU A 58 11.61 10.69 -8.21
C GLU A 58 12.40 10.08 -9.38
N GLU A 59 12.05 10.44 -10.61
CA GLU A 59 12.75 9.96 -11.79
C GLU A 59 14.18 10.51 -11.83
N GLY A 60 15.16 9.64 -12.11
CA GLY A 60 16.57 10.02 -12.22
C GLY A 60 17.34 10.02 -10.90
N LEU A 61 16.69 9.80 -9.76
CA LEU A 61 17.36 9.61 -8.46
C LEU A 61 17.54 8.12 -8.11
N PRO A 62 18.53 7.77 -7.25
CA PRO A 62 18.66 6.43 -6.72
C PRO A 62 17.39 5.95 -6.02
N MET A 63 17.10 4.65 -6.12
CA MET A 63 15.97 4.06 -5.40
C MET A 63 16.16 4.19 -3.89
N SER A 64 15.16 4.73 -3.21
CA SER A 64 15.08 4.70 -1.75
C SER A 64 14.65 3.31 -1.29
N VAL A 65 15.03 2.97 -0.05
CA VAL A 65 14.68 1.69 0.58
C VAL A 65 13.98 1.95 1.90
N SER A 66 13.03 1.08 2.25
CA SER A 66 12.36 1.10 3.54
C SER A 66 13.34 0.68 4.64
N VAL A 67 13.58 1.56 5.62
CA VAL A 67 14.50 1.30 6.74
C VAL A 67 13.77 0.76 7.97
N THR A 68 12.50 1.14 8.16
CA THR A 68 11.65 0.67 9.26
C THR A 68 10.18 0.79 8.85
N MET A 69 9.34 -0.12 9.36
CA MET A 69 7.91 -0.15 9.10
C MET A 69 7.17 -0.71 10.31
N SER A 70 6.02 -0.13 10.62
CA SER A 70 5.15 -0.57 11.71
C SER A 70 3.71 -0.50 11.22
N ILE A 71 3.00 -1.63 11.25
CA ILE A 71 1.66 -1.73 10.69
C ILE A 71 0.65 -2.07 11.79
N SER A 72 -0.43 -1.29 11.83
CA SER A 72 -1.61 -1.52 12.66
C SER A 72 -2.72 -2.15 11.83
N TYR A 73 -3.25 -3.28 12.29
CA TYR A 73 -4.37 -3.97 11.66
C TYR A 73 -5.66 -3.69 12.45
N VAL A 74 -6.65 -3.11 11.78
CA VAL A 74 -7.87 -2.57 12.42
C VAL A 74 -9.10 -3.40 12.05
N SER A 75 -9.22 -3.79 10.77
CA SER A 75 -10.30 -4.66 10.30
C SER A 75 -9.81 -5.57 9.18
N THR A 76 -10.67 -6.44 8.69
CA THR A 76 -10.38 -7.31 7.54
C THR A 76 -11.02 -6.77 6.25
N ALA A 77 -10.53 -7.26 5.11
CA ALA A 77 -11.16 -7.11 3.80
C ALA A 77 -11.22 -8.49 3.14
N LYS A 78 -12.38 -8.87 2.60
CA LYS A 78 -12.58 -10.17 1.98
C LYS A 78 -12.22 -10.14 0.50
N VAL A 79 -12.05 -11.32 -0.08
CA VAL A 79 -12.02 -11.49 -1.54
C VAL A 79 -13.17 -10.71 -2.20
N ASP A 80 -12.85 -10.08 -3.33
CA ASP A 80 -13.76 -9.21 -4.11
C ASP A 80 -14.19 -7.89 -3.44
N ASP A 81 -13.77 -7.60 -2.21
CA ASP A 81 -13.96 -6.28 -1.63
C ASP A 81 -13.17 -5.22 -2.40
N LYS A 82 -13.79 -4.05 -2.60
CA LYS A 82 -13.11 -2.87 -3.17
C LYS A 82 -12.37 -2.13 -2.07
N SER A 83 -11.08 -1.92 -2.28
CA SER A 83 -10.19 -1.26 -1.34
C SER A 83 -9.48 -0.08 -1.98
N GLU A 84 -9.19 0.91 -1.17
CA GLU A 84 -8.38 2.07 -1.50
C GLU A 84 -7.16 2.08 -0.59
N VAL A 85 -5.99 2.34 -1.19
CA VAL A 85 -4.75 2.53 -0.46
C VAL A 85 -4.23 3.93 -0.78
N MET A 86 -4.02 4.72 0.27
CA MET A 86 -3.49 6.07 0.16
C MET A 86 -2.17 6.14 0.91
N ALA A 87 -1.12 6.53 0.20
CA ALA A 87 0.16 6.89 0.82
C ALA A 87 0.32 8.40 0.85
N SER A 88 0.93 8.91 1.92
CA SER A 88 1.21 10.34 2.10
C SER A 88 2.55 10.58 2.77
N LEU A 89 3.27 11.61 2.32
CA LEU A 89 4.53 12.03 2.92
C LEU A 89 4.25 12.84 4.18
N LEU A 90 4.74 12.36 5.33
CA LEU A 90 4.65 13.06 6.61
C LEU A 90 5.80 14.03 6.84
N GLY A 91 6.97 13.77 6.25
CA GLY A 91 8.12 14.65 6.35
C GLY A 91 9.42 13.98 5.96
N GLN A 92 10.50 14.75 5.99
CA GLN A 92 11.84 14.31 5.65
C GLN A 92 12.84 14.85 6.68
N LYS A 93 13.81 14.03 7.06
CA LYS A 93 14.98 14.44 7.85
C LYS A 93 16.24 13.89 7.20
N GLY A 94 17.01 14.76 6.55
CA GLY A 94 18.16 14.34 5.76
C GLY A 94 17.72 13.42 4.62
N SER A 95 18.31 12.22 4.53
CA SER A 95 17.95 11.20 3.55
C SER A 95 16.83 10.26 3.99
N ILE A 96 16.21 10.49 5.16
CA ILE A 96 15.14 9.64 5.69
C ILE A 96 13.80 10.33 5.45
N PHE A 97 12.91 9.65 4.75
CA PHE A 97 11.53 10.07 4.54
C PHE A 97 10.61 9.29 5.46
N ARG A 98 9.59 9.96 5.98
CA ARG A 98 8.50 9.34 6.74
C ARG A 98 7.23 9.40 5.92
N THR A 99 6.68 8.25 5.61
CA THR A 99 5.39 8.11 4.92
C THR A 99 4.36 7.49 5.87
N ILE A 100 3.09 7.64 5.52
CA ILE A 100 1.98 6.91 6.12
C ILE A 100 1.15 6.31 5.00
N VAL A 101 0.75 5.04 5.15
CA VAL A 101 -0.11 4.34 4.21
C VAL A 101 -1.38 3.89 4.91
N SER A 102 -2.53 4.32 4.40
CA SER A 102 -3.85 3.95 4.91
C SER A 102 -4.57 3.07 3.91
N LEU A 103 -4.96 1.87 4.34
CA LEU A 103 -5.77 0.93 3.57
C LEU A 103 -7.21 0.97 4.08
N LYS A 104 -8.17 1.26 3.21
CA LYS A 104 -9.59 1.44 3.56
C LYS A 104 -10.51 0.66 2.64
N SER A 105 -11.63 0.20 3.20
CA SER A 105 -12.74 -0.35 2.42
C SER A 105 -13.46 0.79 1.69
N LYS A 106 -13.59 0.71 0.36
CA LYS A 106 -14.35 1.72 -0.42
C LYS A 106 -15.85 1.66 -0.15
N ALA A 107 -16.36 0.50 0.27
CA ALA A 107 -17.78 0.32 0.57
C ALA A 107 -18.19 0.95 1.91
N SER A 108 -17.35 0.81 2.94
CA SER A 108 -17.69 1.25 4.31
C SER A 108 -16.89 2.46 4.80
N GLY A 109 -15.81 2.84 4.13
CA GLY A 109 -14.86 3.87 4.58
C GLY A 109 -14.01 3.45 5.78
N LYS A 110 -14.20 2.24 6.33
CA LYS A 110 -13.46 1.76 7.49
C LYS A 110 -11.99 1.46 7.15
N THR A 111 -11.11 1.83 8.06
CA THR A 111 -9.69 1.47 8.01
C THR A 111 -9.52 -0.03 8.22
N ILE A 112 -8.81 -0.66 7.30
CA ILE A 112 -8.38 -2.07 7.33
C ILE A 112 -7.03 -2.14 8.02
N ALA A 113 -6.08 -1.32 7.57
CA ALA A 113 -4.74 -1.23 8.15
C ALA A 113 -4.14 0.16 7.93
N GLU A 114 -3.15 0.50 8.75
CA GLU A 114 -2.33 1.70 8.63
C GLU A 114 -0.87 1.35 8.89
N GLY A 115 0.04 1.85 8.06
CA GLY A 115 1.47 1.55 8.11
C GLY A 115 2.37 2.73 7.81
#